data_AF-A0A966WSZ8-F1
#
_entry.id   AF-A0A966WSZ8-F1
#
_cell.length_a   1.000
_cell.length_b   1.000
_cell.length_c   1.000
_cell.angle_alpha   90.00
_cell.angle_beta   90.00
_cell.angle_gamma   90.00
#
_symmetry.space_group_name_H-M   'P 1'
#
loop_
_entity.id
_entity.type
_entity.pdbx_description
1 polymer ?
#
loop_
_entity_poly.entity_id
_entity_poly.type
_entity_poly.pdbx_seq_one_letter_code
_entity_poly.pdbx_strand_id
1 'polypeptide(L)'
;LLIYLGFRQITAALGLTQIAGHAQTVRPLLAPMTEAAAERDNPAITQDGRNKVKAMAAATDNVGIFFGEDIFLAIASILLIKGFLESAGIIVQPLQLSVWAIPTALAAFAVHGGRLLRMKP
;
A
#
# COMPACT_ATOMS: atom_id res chain seq x y z
N LEU A 1 6.24 4.15 -9.71
CA LEU A 1 5.69 3.21 -8.70
C LEU A 1 6.21 3.49 -7.28
N LEU A 2 7.51 3.65 -7.05
CA LEU A 2 8.04 3.91 -5.70
C LEU A 2 7.46 5.18 -5.04
N ILE A 3 7.42 6.29 -5.80
CA ILE A 3 6.80 7.55 -5.32
C ILE A 3 5.31 7.33 -5.01
N TYR A 4 4.61 6.61 -5.88
CA TYR A 4 3.21 6.27 -5.67
C TYR A 4 2.98 5.42 -4.41
N LEU A 5 3.84 4.43 -4.14
CA LEU A 5 3.80 3.62 -2.91
C LEU A 5 3.86 4.51 -1.68
N GLY A 6 4.83 5.44 -1.63
CA GLY A 6 5.01 6.34 -0.49
C GLY A 6 3.83 7.27 -0.32
N PHE A 7 3.36 7.87 -1.41
CA PHE A 7 2.17 8.71 -1.40
C PHE A 7 0.94 7.93 -0.88
N ARG A 8 0.71 6.71 -1.38
CA ARG A 8 -0.46 5.92 -1.01
C ARG A 8 -0.41 5.47 0.44
N GLN A 9 0.77 5.08 0.93
CA GLN A 9 0.97 4.65 2.30
C GLN A 9 0.82 5.80 3.31
N ILE A 10 1.35 7.00 3.00
CA ILE A 10 1.19 8.19 3.84
C ILE A 10 -0.27 8.63 3.88
N THR A 11 -0.93 8.69 2.73
CA THR A 11 -2.35 9.08 2.68
C THR A 11 -3.24 8.08 3.43
N ALA A 12 -3.00 6.78 3.29
CA ALA A 12 -3.69 5.74 4.05
C ALA A 12 -3.43 5.86 5.58
N ALA A 13 -2.20 6.14 6.00
CA ALA A 13 -1.87 6.37 7.42
C ALA A 13 -2.58 7.58 8.04
N LEU A 14 -2.93 8.58 7.22
CA LEU A 14 -3.73 9.74 7.61
C LEU A 14 -5.25 9.47 7.54
N GLY A 15 -5.68 8.23 7.28
CA GLY A 15 -7.08 7.84 7.18
C GLY A 15 -7.73 8.08 5.81
N LEU A 16 -6.94 8.46 4.80
CA LEU A 16 -7.43 8.73 3.44
C LEU A 16 -7.43 7.46 2.56
N THR A 17 -7.88 6.34 3.12
CA THR A 17 -7.92 5.04 2.45
C THR A 17 -8.93 5.00 1.31
N GLN A 18 -10.03 5.74 1.45
CA GLN A 18 -11.11 5.82 0.46
C GLN A 18 -10.84 6.80 -0.69
N ILE A 19 -9.71 7.55 -0.67
CA ILE A 19 -9.31 8.35 -1.83
C ILE A 19 -8.99 7.38 -2.97
N ALA A 20 -9.94 7.24 -3.90
CA ALA A 20 -9.85 6.46 -5.12
C ALA A 20 -9.57 4.96 -4.86
N GLY A 21 -10.64 4.17 -4.72
CA GLY A 21 -10.58 2.74 -4.42
C GLY A 21 -9.72 1.94 -5.41
N HIS A 22 -9.26 0.76 -5.00
CA HIS A 22 -8.27 -0.03 -5.76
C HIS A 22 -8.61 -0.16 -7.26
N ALA A 23 -9.84 -0.56 -7.60
CA ALA A 23 -10.27 -0.70 -8.99
C ALA A 23 -10.35 0.64 -9.74
N GLN A 24 -10.69 1.72 -9.04
CA GLN A 24 -10.82 3.08 -9.59
C GLN A 24 -9.47 3.76 -9.80
N THR A 25 -8.43 3.38 -9.06
CA THR A 25 -7.08 3.95 -9.21
C THR A 25 -6.20 3.10 -10.09
N VAL A 26 -6.19 1.78 -9.89
CA VAL A 26 -5.25 0.91 -10.58
C VAL A 26 -5.60 0.77 -12.04
N ARG A 27 -6.85 0.39 -12.36
CA ARG A 27 -7.23 0.02 -13.73
C ARG A 27 -7.21 1.22 -14.71
N PRO A 28 -7.81 2.38 -14.40
CA PRO A 28 -7.86 3.49 -15.35
C PRO A 28 -6.65 4.44 -15.30
N LEU A 29 -5.85 4.44 -14.22
CA LEU A 29 -4.77 5.41 -14.02
C LEU A 29 -3.40 4.73 -13.85
N LEU A 30 -3.20 3.95 -12.79
CA LEU A 30 -1.86 3.46 -12.45
C LEU A 30 -1.33 2.42 -13.47
N ALA A 31 -2.17 1.50 -13.91
CA ALA A 31 -1.82 0.48 -14.90
C ALA A 31 -1.41 1.08 -16.26
N PRO A 32 -2.19 1.97 -16.91
CA PRO A 32 -1.77 2.57 -18.17
C PRO A 32 -0.53 3.47 -18.01
N MET A 33 -0.40 4.23 -16.91
CA MET A 33 0.80 5.04 -16.67
C MET A 33 2.07 4.19 -16.54
N THR A 34 1.97 3.04 -15.89
CA THR A 34 3.11 2.15 -15.68
C THR A 34 3.46 1.36 -16.93
N GLU A 35 2.47 0.91 -17.69
CA GLU A 35 2.65 0.30 -19.01
C GLU A 35 3.33 1.28 -19.97
N ALA A 36 2.84 2.52 -20.08
CA ALA A 36 3.43 3.54 -20.94
C ALA A 36 4.88 3.88 -20.53
N ALA A 37 5.17 3.93 -19.22
CA ALA A 37 6.53 4.12 -18.74
C ALA A 37 7.46 2.95 -19.13
N ALA A 38 6.97 1.71 -19.03
CA ALA A 38 7.73 0.53 -19.40
C ALA A 38 7.96 0.43 -20.93
N GLU A 39 6.97 0.78 -21.75
CA GLU A 39 7.11 0.86 -23.20
C GLU A 39 8.12 1.92 -23.64
N ARG A 40 8.18 3.06 -22.94
CA ARG A 40 9.18 4.10 -23.21
C ARG A 40 10.60 3.61 -22.94
N ASP A 41 10.79 2.87 -21.85
CA ASP A 41 12.11 2.37 -21.45
C ASP A 41 12.53 1.12 -22.26
N ASN A 42 11.57 0.31 -22.72
CA ASN A 42 11.75 -0.84 -23.59
C ASN A 42 10.66 -0.90 -24.70
N PRO A 43 10.92 -0.32 -25.89
CA PRO A 43 9.94 -0.28 -26.98
C PRO A 43 9.48 -1.64 -27.51
N ALA A 44 10.25 -2.71 -27.26
CA ALA A 44 9.95 -4.07 -27.68
C ALA A 44 9.40 -4.94 -26.54
N ILE A 45 8.83 -4.33 -25.50
CA ILE A 45 8.29 -5.06 -24.34
C ILE A 45 7.27 -6.13 -24.77
N THR A 46 7.46 -7.34 -24.26
CA THR A 46 6.56 -8.47 -24.54
C THR A 46 5.23 -8.30 -23.80
N GLN A 47 4.21 -9.06 -24.22
CA GLN A 47 2.93 -9.06 -23.50
C GLN A 47 3.08 -9.52 -22.04
N ASP A 48 3.99 -10.46 -21.78
CA ASP A 48 4.30 -10.91 -20.42
C ASP A 48 4.93 -9.78 -19.58
N GLY A 49 5.85 -9.01 -20.17
CA GLY A 49 6.42 -7.80 -19.54
C GLY A 49 5.35 -6.77 -19.18
N ARG A 50 4.42 -6.47 -20.12
CA ARG A 50 3.28 -5.57 -19.85
C ARG A 50 2.41 -6.08 -18.70
N ASN A 51 2.08 -7.37 -18.70
CA ASN A 51 1.29 -7.98 -17.63
C ASN A 51 2.01 -7.91 -16.27
N LYS A 52 3.33 -8.12 -16.25
CA LYS A 52 4.15 -8.02 -15.05
C LYS A 52 4.15 -6.60 -14.47
N VAL A 53 4.28 -5.58 -15.31
CA VAL A 53 4.24 -4.17 -14.88
C VAL A 53 2.85 -3.81 -14.34
N LYS A 54 1.77 -4.25 -15.00
CA LYS A 54 0.38 -4.08 -14.51
C LYS A 54 0.16 -4.76 -13.16
N ALA A 55 0.65 -5.99 -13.00
CA ALA A 55 0.57 -6.72 -11.74
C ALA A 55 1.34 -5.99 -10.63
N MET A 56 2.52 -5.42 -10.95
CA MET A 56 3.29 -4.63 -9.99
C MET A 56 2.60 -3.29 -9.65
N ALA A 57 1.88 -2.68 -10.58
CA ALA A 57 1.03 -1.52 -10.30
C ALA A 57 -0.07 -1.86 -9.28
N ALA A 58 -0.83 -2.94 -9.52
CA ALA A 58 -1.84 -3.41 -8.58
C ALA A 58 -1.25 -3.77 -7.21
N ALA A 59 -0.13 -4.50 -7.19
CA ALA A 59 0.54 -4.85 -5.95
C ALA A 59 1.00 -3.60 -5.16
N THR A 60 1.47 -2.56 -5.85
CA THR A 60 1.93 -1.32 -5.20
C THR A 60 0.80 -0.58 -4.50
N ASP A 61 -0.37 -0.50 -5.12
CA ASP A 61 -1.53 0.11 -4.48
C ASP A 61 -1.99 -0.70 -3.25
N ASN A 62 -2.10 -2.03 -3.40
CA ASN A 62 -2.53 -2.90 -2.30
C ASN A 62 -1.58 -2.84 -1.09
N VAL A 63 -0.27 -2.95 -1.32
CA VAL A 63 0.72 -2.87 -0.23
C VAL A 63 0.70 -1.50 0.44
N GLY A 64 0.60 -0.43 -0.35
CA GLY A 64 0.56 0.94 0.19
C GLY A 64 -0.66 1.17 1.07
N ILE A 65 -1.85 0.77 0.62
CA ILE A 65 -3.09 0.93 1.40
C ILE A 65 -3.07 0.06 2.64
N PHE A 66 -2.82 -1.25 2.49
CA PHE A 66 -2.96 -2.22 3.58
C PHE A 66 -2.10 -1.85 4.79
N PHE A 67 -0.80 -1.65 4.59
CA PHE A 67 0.11 -1.33 5.68
C PHE A 67 0.03 0.14 6.13
N GLY A 68 -0.49 1.04 5.28
CA GLY A 68 -0.74 2.43 5.67
C GLY A 68 -1.96 2.54 6.57
N GLU A 69 -3.06 1.86 6.23
CA GLU A 69 -4.32 1.90 6.97
C GLU A 69 -4.19 1.39 8.41
N ASP A 70 -3.32 0.40 8.65
CA ASP A 70 -3.06 -0.12 9.99
C ASP A 70 -2.47 0.91 10.97
N ILE A 71 -1.87 2.00 10.47
CA ILE A 71 -1.37 3.11 11.30
C ILE A 71 -2.52 4.02 11.77
N PHE A 72 -3.65 4.01 11.05
CA PHE A 72 -4.79 4.85 11.35
C PHE A 72 -5.60 4.29 12.54
N LEU A 73 -5.79 5.12 13.55
CA LEU A 73 -6.35 4.73 14.85
C LEU A 73 -7.81 4.21 14.81
N ALA A 74 -8.57 4.53 13.77
CA ALA A 74 -10.00 4.20 13.67
C ALA A 74 -10.29 3.05 12.70
N ILE A 75 -9.34 2.13 12.52
CA ILE A 75 -9.56 0.87 11.80
C ILE A 75 -10.25 -0.17 12.69
N ALA A 76 -11.09 -1.03 12.10
CA ALA A 76 -11.87 -2.03 12.83
C ALA A 76 -11.01 -3.04 13.62
N SER A 77 -9.83 -3.40 13.11
CA SER A 77 -8.92 -4.34 13.78
C SER A 77 -8.38 -3.79 15.12
N ILE A 78 -7.98 -2.52 15.16
CA ILE A 78 -7.51 -1.86 16.39
C ILE A 78 -8.63 -1.76 17.42
N LEU A 79 -9.84 -1.40 16.99
CA LEU A 79 -11.01 -1.33 17.89
C LEU A 79 -11.39 -2.70 18.45
N LEU A 80 -11.24 -3.77 17.65
CA LEU A 80 -11.44 -5.14 18.11
C LEU A 80 -10.41 -5.54 19.17
N ILE A 81 -9.12 -5.27 18.93
CA ILE A 81 -8.04 -5.54 19.90
C ILE A 81 -8.28 -4.76 21.19
N LYS A 82 -8.62 -3.47 21.07
CA LYS A 82 -8.95 -2.61 22.21
C LYS A 82 -10.12 -3.17 23.02
N GLY A 83 -11.22 -3.55 22.36
CA GLY A 83 -12.39 -4.15 23.03
C GLY A 83 -12.07 -5.48 23.70
N PHE A 84 -11.23 -6.32 23.09
CA PHE A 84 -10.77 -7.57 23.71
C PHE A 84 -9.92 -7.30 24.96
N LEU A 85 -8.97 -6.36 24.89
CA LEU A 85 -8.13 -6.00 26.04
C LEU A 85 -8.94 -5.38 27.18
N GLU A 86 -9.89 -4.51 26.86
CA GLU A 86 -10.82 -3.94 27.85
C GLU A 86 -11.64 -5.04 28.53
N SER A 87 -12.07 -6.08 27.81
CA SER A 87 -12.78 -7.21 28.40
C SER A 87 -11.93 -8.02 29.40
N ALA A 88 -10.60 -7.97 29.24
CA ALA A 88 -9.63 -8.58 30.15
C ALA A 88 -9.16 -7.63 31.27
N GLY A 89 -9.73 -6.44 31.40
CA GLY A 89 -9.34 -5.43 32.39
C GLY A 89 -8.11 -4.60 32.02
N ILE A 90 -7.63 -4.69 30.77
CA ILE A 90 -6.46 -3.98 30.26
C ILE A 90 -6.92 -2.77 29.44
N ILE A 91 -6.75 -1.57 30.00
CA ILE A 91 -7.16 -0.31 29.35
C ILE A 91 -5.99 0.21 28.51
N VAL A 92 -6.16 0.25 27.19
CA VAL A 92 -5.15 0.74 26.23
C VAL A 92 -5.79 1.75 25.29
N GLN A 93 -5.08 2.83 25.00
CA GLN A 93 -5.54 3.82 24.03
C GLN A 93 -5.33 3.29 22.60
N PRO A 94 -6.28 3.46 21.66
CA PRO A 94 -6.12 3.01 20.27
C PRO A 94 -4.85 3.52 19.60
N LEU A 95 -4.44 4.75 19.92
CA LEU A 95 -3.20 5.35 19.39
C LEU A 95 -1.96 4.57 19.82
N GLN A 96 -1.94 3.99 21.04
CA GLN A 96 -0.81 3.17 21.50
C GLN A 96 -0.70 1.89 20.70
N LEU A 97 -1.80 1.33 20.20
CA LEU A 97 -1.78 0.16 19.32
C LEU A 97 -1.36 0.55 17.90
N SER A 98 -1.86 1.67 17.38
CA SER A 98 -1.64 2.08 15.99
C SER A 98 -0.20 2.49 15.69
N VAL A 99 0.50 3.12 16.64
CA VAL A 99 1.93 3.47 16.47
C VAL A 99 2.83 2.25 16.29
N TRP A 100 2.43 1.08 16.81
CA TRP A 100 3.17 -0.17 16.61
C TRP A 100 2.99 -0.77 15.21
N ALA A 101 2.08 -0.24 14.37
CA ALA A 101 2.01 -0.59 12.96
C ALA A 101 3.12 0.10 12.13
N ILE A 102 3.71 1.20 12.62
CA ILE A 102 4.72 1.99 11.89
C ILE A 102 5.95 1.14 11.47
N PRO A 103 6.58 0.34 12.36
CA PRO A 103 7.72 -0.50 11.98
C PRO A 103 7.38 -1.49 10.87
N THR A 104 6.21 -2.13 10.95
CA THR A 104 5.73 -3.07 9.92
C THR A 104 5.50 -2.36 8.59
N ALA A 105 4.92 -1.17 8.62
CA ALA A 105 4.69 -0.36 7.43
C ALA A 105 6.01 0.08 6.76
N LEU A 106 7.01 0.47 7.56
CA LEU A 106 8.36 0.78 7.05
C LEU A 106 9.03 -0.45 6.43
N ALA A 107 8.91 -1.62 7.07
CA ALA A 107 9.43 -2.88 6.53
C ALA A 107 8.74 -3.24 5.20
N ALA A 108 7.41 -3.11 5.12
CA ALA A 108 6.66 -3.35 3.89
C ALA A 108 7.08 -2.40 2.77
N PHE A 109 7.27 -1.11 3.08
CA PHE A 109 7.79 -0.12 2.14
C PHE A 109 9.17 -0.49 1.62
N ALA A 110 10.09 -0.89 2.51
CA ALA A 110 11.44 -1.28 2.13
C ALA A 110 11.45 -2.55 1.25
N VAL A 111 10.68 -3.58 1.61
CA VAL A 111 10.59 -4.84 0.87
C VAL A 111 9.95 -4.62 -0.50
N HIS A 112 8.79 -3.97 -0.56
CA HIS A 112 8.09 -3.76 -1.83
C HIS A 112 8.78 -2.70 -2.69
N GLY A 113 9.32 -1.64 -2.09
CA GLY A 113 10.17 -0.66 -2.74
C GLY A 113 11.43 -1.29 -3.34
N GLY A 114 12.10 -2.19 -2.60
CA GLY A 114 13.23 -2.96 -3.11
C GLY A 114 12.86 -3.85 -4.30
N ARG A 115 11.69 -4.50 -4.27
CA ARG A 115 11.16 -5.26 -5.42
C ARG A 115 10.90 -4.37 -6.64
N LEU A 116 10.37 -3.16 -6.43
CA LEU A 116 10.14 -2.18 -7.50
C LEU A 116 11.45 -1.69 -8.13
N LEU A 117 12.48 -1.43 -7.32
CA LEU A 117 13.80 -1.00 -7.83
C LEU A 117 14.53 -2.09 -8.62
N ARG A 118 14.31 -3.36 -8.27
CA ARG A 118 14.87 -4.51 -8.98
C ARG A 118 14.06 -4.91 -10.21
N MET A 119 12.88 -4.33 -10.41
CA MET A 119 12.04 -4.60 -11.57
C MET A 119 12.72 -4.02 -12.81
N LYS A 120 13.16 -4.88 -13.72
CA LYS A 120 13.56 -4.50 -15.07
C LYS A 120 12.33 -4.67 -16.00
N PRO A 121 11.93 -3.63 -16.75
CA PRO A 121 10.91 -3.74 -17.78
C PRO A 121 11.37 -4.61 -18.95
#